data_AF-A0A2T2VYL9-F1
#
_entry.id   AF-A0A2T2VYL9-F1
#
_cell.length_a   1.000
_cell.length_b   1.000
_cell.length_c   1.000
_cell.angle_alpha   90.00
_cell.angle_beta   90.00
_cell.angle_gamma   90.00
#
_symmetry.space_group_name_H-M   'P 1'
#
loop_
_entity.id
_entity.type
_entity.pdbx_description
1 polymer ?
#
loop_
_entity_poly.entity_id
_entity_poly.type
_entity_poly.pdbx_seq_one_letter_code
_entity_poly.pdbx_strand_id
1 'polypeptide(L)'
;APAPAPEGASGRGGQVVPVGIRLNPNGRDIPDSAPQLLGAAAIEMQPLASGCGFANLEALLAGMVAASVQLQIRVEPSGEISQVRPLQGTGNGALDDLISCVVRQRLRLQPASSAGVPQLTDAFILEAQIQF
;
A
#
# COMPACT_ATOMS: atom_id res chain seq x y z
N ALA A 1 33.73 -25.39 -4.32
CA ALA A 1 33.20 -24.04 -4.55
C ALA A 1 31.68 -24.09 -4.38
N PRO A 2 31.04 -23.23 -3.57
CA PRO A 2 29.59 -23.16 -3.55
C PRO A 2 29.09 -22.45 -4.82
N ALA A 3 27.97 -22.92 -5.35
CA ALA A 3 27.33 -22.45 -6.57
C ALA A 3 26.88 -20.97 -6.47
N PRO A 4 26.83 -20.22 -7.57
CA PRO A 4 26.22 -18.90 -7.57
C PRO A 4 24.73 -19.02 -7.23
N ALA A 5 24.26 -18.18 -6.32
CA ALA A 5 22.83 -18.01 -6.07
C ALA A 5 22.10 -17.65 -7.37
N PRO A 6 20.84 -18.08 -7.57
CA PRO A 6 20.07 -17.60 -8.70
C PRO A 6 19.94 -16.08 -8.55
N GLU A 7 20.47 -15.33 -9.52
CA GLU A 7 20.14 -13.93 -9.73
C GLU A 7 18.61 -13.85 -9.76
N GLY A 8 18.05 -13.39 -8.63
CA GLY A 8 16.63 -13.11 -8.49
C GLY A 8 16.26 -12.17 -9.62
N ALA A 9 15.35 -12.63 -10.46
CA ALA A 9 14.85 -11.90 -11.61
C ALA A 9 14.65 -10.42 -11.25
N SER A 10 15.37 -9.54 -11.94
CA SER A 10 15.07 -8.12 -11.99
C SER A 10 13.66 -7.97 -12.56
N GLY A 11 12.66 -8.06 -11.68
CA GLY A 11 11.27 -7.85 -12.02
C GLY A 11 11.12 -6.43 -12.51
N ARG A 12 10.64 -6.25 -13.75
CA ARG A 12 10.38 -4.95 -14.39
C ARG A 12 9.21 -4.17 -13.72
N GLY A 13 9.00 -4.34 -12.43
CA GLY A 13 7.89 -3.74 -11.67
C GLY A 13 8.43 -3.12 -10.40
N GLY A 14 7.99 -1.89 -10.11
CA GLY A 14 8.34 -1.24 -8.85
C GLY A 14 7.75 -1.92 -7.63
N GLN A 15 8.06 -1.39 -6.46
CA GLN A 15 7.59 -1.87 -5.17
C GLN A 15 6.94 -0.72 -4.41
N VAL A 16 5.83 -1.01 -3.73
CA VAL A 16 5.26 -0.13 -2.71
C VAL A 16 5.80 -0.56 -1.36
N VAL A 17 6.56 0.30 -0.69
CA VAL A 17 7.13 0.05 0.63
C VAL A 17 6.34 0.85 1.66
N PRO A 18 5.47 0.22 2.48
CA PRO A 18 4.82 0.90 3.59
C PRO A 18 5.87 1.42 4.57
N VAL A 19 5.86 2.72 4.86
CA VAL A 19 6.82 3.34 5.80
C VAL A 19 6.19 3.61 7.17
N GLY A 20 4.88 3.88 7.21
CA GLY A 20 4.22 4.21 8.46
C GLY A 20 2.72 4.40 8.32
N ILE A 21 2.04 4.45 9.46
CA ILE A 21 0.61 4.76 9.57
C ILE A 21 0.48 5.91 10.55
N ARG A 22 -0.25 6.95 10.16
CA ARG A 22 -0.52 8.12 11.01
C ARG A 22 -1.99 8.48 10.99
N LEU A 23 -2.43 9.24 11.99
CA LEU A 23 -3.79 9.73 12.05
C LEU A 23 -4.10 10.68 10.88
N ASN A 24 -5.27 10.49 10.29
CA ASN A 24 -5.88 11.48 9.42
C ASN A 24 -6.42 12.61 10.30
N PRO A 25 -5.94 13.86 10.15
CA PRO A 25 -6.42 14.99 10.96
C PRO A 25 -7.92 15.28 10.75
N ASN A 26 -8.50 14.80 9.64
CA ASN A 26 -9.94 14.90 9.37
C ASN A 26 -10.71 13.62 9.74
N GLY A 27 -10.03 12.62 10.30
CA GLY A 27 -10.63 11.37 10.73
C GLY A 27 -11.60 11.61 11.89
N ARG A 28 -12.76 10.94 11.84
CA ARG A 28 -13.70 10.84 12.95
C ARG A 28 -13.58 9.44 13.55
N ASP A 29 -14.06 9.25 14.78
CA ASP A 29 -14.12 7.92 15.42
C ASP A 29 -12.74 7.25 15.52
N ILE A 30 -11.82 7.94 16.21
CA ILE A 30 -10.44 7.47 16.41
C ILE A 30 -10.43 6.34 17.45
N PRO A 31 -9.94 5.14 17.09
CA PRO A 31 -9.85 4.00 18.00
C PRO A 31 -8.72 4.16 19.02
N ASP A 32 -8.82 3.45 20.15
CA ASP A 32 -7.80 3.49 21.22
C ASP A 32 -6.41 3.06 20.74
N SER A 33 -6.37 2.09 19.82
CA SER A 33 -5.14 1.62 19.19
C SER A 33 -5.18 1.83 17.67
N ALA A 34 -4.11 2.37 17.11
CA ALA A 34 -3.94 2.51 15.67
C ALA A 34 -3.75 1.14 14.98
N PRO A 35 -4.11 1.02 13.69
CA PRO A 35 -3.68 -0.09 12.86
C PRO A 35 -2.15 -0.15 12.80
N GLN A 36 -1.59 -1.36 12.72
CA GLN A 36 -0.14 -1.56 12.66
C GLN A 36 0.26 -2.38 11.43
N LEU A 37 1.45 -2.12 10.89
CA LEU A 37 2.02 -2.92 9.81
C LEU A 37 2.46 -4.28 10.38
N LEU A 38 2.00 -5.40 9.82
CA LEU A 38 2.36 -6.76 10.24
C LEU A 38 3.76 -7.21 9.76
N GLY A 39 4.66 -6.25 9.57
CA GLY A 39 5.92 -6.38 8.85
C GLY A 39 5.91 -5.48 7.61
N ALA A 40 6.92 -4.61 7.49
CA ALA A 40 7.09 -3.72 6.34
C ALA A 40 7.61 -4.51 5.12
N ALA A 41 6.80 -5.43 4.62
CA ALA A 41 7.11 -6.15 3.39
C ALA A 41 6.88 -5.21 2.21
N ALA A 42 7.92 -5.02 1.41
CA ALA A 42 7.78 -4.36 0.12
C ALA A 42 6.78 -5.14 -0.74
N ILE A 43 5.79 -4.44 -1.28
CA ILE A 43 4.73 -5.05 -2.08
C ILE A 43 5.08 -4.84 -3.54
N GLU A 44 5.38 -5.94 -4.24
CA GLU A 44 5.64 -5.87 -5.67
C GLU A 44 4.42 -5.34 -6.43
N MET A 45 4.64 -4.28 -7.20
CA MET A 45 3.73 -3.81 -8.22
C MET A 45 3.97 -4.66 -9.45
N GLN A 46 3.16 -5.71 -9.62
CA GLN A 46 3.17 -6.53 -10.81
C GLN A 46 2.07 -6.04 -11.76
N PRO A 47 2.42 -5.25 -12.78
CA PRO A 47 1.44 -4.60 -13.65
C PRO A 47 0.60 -5.57 -14.51
N LEU A 48 1.04 -6.80 -14.73
CA LEU A 48 0.39 -7.69 -15.70
C LEU A 48 -0.24 -8.95 -15.09
N ALA A 49 -0.12 -9.15 -13.76
CA ALA A 49 -0.44 -10.42 -13.11
C ALA A 49 -1.48 -10.34 -11.97
N SER A 50 -2.19 -9.23 -11.81
CA SER A 50 -3.13 -9.03 -10.69
C SER A 50 -4.47 -8.43 -11.14
N GLY A 51 -5.48 -8.49 -10.26
CA GLY A 51 -6.78 -7.83 -10.44
C GLY A 51 -6.72 -6.30 -10.55
N CYS A 52 -5.52 -5.72 -10.58
CA CYS A 52 -5.21 -4.31 -10.82
C CYS A 52 -4.89 -4.00 -12.30
N GLY A 53 -4.97 -5.02 -13.18
CA GLY A 53 -4.46 -5.10 -14.56
C GLY A 53 -4.68 -3.94 -15.55
N PHE A 54 -5.75 -3.15 -15.43
CA PHE A 54 -6.07 -2.11 -16.42
C PHE A 54 -5.42 -0.74 -16.14
N ALA A 55 -5.08 -0.44 -14.87
CA ALA A 55 -4.34 0.78 -14.50
C ALA A 55 -2.83 0.69 -14.85
N ASN A 56 -2.40 -0.46 -15.38
CA ASN A 56 -1.00 -0.87 -15.43
C ASN A 56 -0.26 -0.53 -16.72
N LEU A 57 -0.98 -0.38 -17.83
CA LEU A 57 -0.33 -0.19 -19.13
C LEU A 57 0.27 1.22 -19.25
N GLU A 58 -0.43 2.24 -18.75
CA GLU A 58 0.07 3.62 -18.73
C GLU A 58 1.17 3.81 -17.69
N ALA A 59 1.07 3.16 -16.52
CA ALA A 59 2.10 3.22 -15.48
C ALA A 59 3.45 2.65 -15.95
N LEU A 60 3.44 1.60 -16.78
CA LEU A 60 4.64 1.04 -17.42
C LEU A 60 5.31 2.00 -18.42
N LEU A 61 4.53 2.88 -19.06
CA LEU A 61 4.99 3.81 -20.10
C LEU A 61 5.45 5.16 -19.54
N ALA A 62 4.97 5.53 -18.36
CA ALA A 62 5.20 6.84 -17.77
C ALA A 62 6.64 7.11 -17.29
N GLY A 63 7.49 6.07 -17.28
CA GLY A 63 8.77 6.16 -16.59
C GLY A 63 8.58 6.10 -15.08
N MET A 64 9.31 5.20 -14.46
CA MET A 64 9.10 4.83 -13.06
C MET A 64 10.07 5.63 -12.18
N VAL A 65 9.55 6.58 -11.39
CA VAL A 65 10.36 7.48 -10.54
C VAL A 65 9.99 7.29 -9.08
N ALA A 66 11.00 7.07 -8.23
CA ALA A 66 10.80 6.92 -6.79
C ALA A 66 10.03 8.11 -6.22
N ALA A 67 8.94 7.83 -5.49
CA ALA A 67 8.01 8.84 -5.00
C ALA A 67 7.52 8.48 -3.59
N SER A 68 7.19 9.50 -2.81
CA SER A 68 6.49 9.32 -1.53
C SER A 68 5.01 9.56 -1.76
N VAL A 69 4.17 8.62 -1.32
CA VAL A 69 2.72 8.70 -1.45
C VAL A 69 2.05 8.63 -0.08
N GLN A 70 0.91 9.31 0.02
CA GLN A 70 0.05 9.29 1.20
C GLN A 70 -1.33 8.81 0.79
N LEU A 71 -1.80 7.74 1.43
CA LEU A 71 -3.02 7.06 1.07
C LEU A 71 -3.94 7.04 2.29
N GLN A 72 -5.15 7.61 2.18
CA GLN A 72 -6.19 7.37 3.17
C GLN A 72 -6.67 5.93 3.03
N ILE A 73 -6.68 5.18 4.12
CA ILE A 73 -7.08 3.78 4.13
C ILE A 73 -8.28 3.55 5.05
N ARG A 74 -9.18 2.67 4.64
CA ARG A 74 -10.22 2.11 5.51
C ARG A 74 -9.82 0.69 5.88
N VAL A 75 -9.62 0.45 7.17
CA VAL A 75 -9.16 -0.82 7.74
C VAL A 75 -10.34 -1.52 8.39
N GLU A 76 -10.61 -2.75 7.96
CA GLU A 76 -11.64 -3.63 8.49
C GLU A 76 -11.20 -4.27 9.83
N PRO A 77 -12.16 -4.75 10.66
CA PRO A 77 -11.85 -5.50 11.89
C PRO A 77 -10.98 -6.74 11.67
N SER A 78 -10.95 -7.27 10.44
CA SER A 78 -10.09 -8.39 10.02
C SER A 78 -8.63 -7.98 9.75
N GLY A 79 -8.32 -6.68 9.70
CA GLY A 79 -7.02 -6.17 9.27
C GLY A 79 -6.88 -6.01 7.75
N GLU A 80 -7.93 -6.31 7.00
CA GLU A 80 -7.99 -6.05 5.57
C GLU A 80 -8.23 -4.57 5.28
N ILE A 81 -7.76 -4.10 4.13
CA ILE A 81 -8.03 -2.73 3.66
C ILE A 81 -9.16 -2.81 2.64
N SER A 82 -10.31 -2.18 2.93
CA SER A 82 -11.47 -2.18 2.04
C SER A 82 -11.50 -1.00 1.08
N GLN A 83 -10.91 0.14 1.48
CA GLN A 83 -10.80 1.33 0.65
C GLN A 83 -9.42 1.97 0.75
N VAL A 84 -8.95 2.48 -0.38
CA VAL A 84 -7.71 3.25 -0.49
C VAL A 84 -7.99 4.48 -1.35
N ARG A 85 -7.63 5.66 -0.84
CA ARG A 85 -7.78 6.93 -1.56
C ARG A 85 -6.45 7.70 -1.53
N PRO A 86 -5.83 7.97 -2.68
CA PRO A 86 -4.66 8.83 -2.73
C PRO A 86 -4.97 10.24 -2.20
N LEU A 87 -4.21 10.68 -1.21
CA LEU A 87 -4.20 12.07 -0.73
C LEU A 87 -3.04 12.85 -1.35
N GLN A 88 -1.89 12.19 -1.45
CA GLN A 88 -0.71 12.66 -2.17
C GLN A 88 -0.22 11.51 -3.03
N GLY A 89 -0.41 11.63 -4.34
CA GLY A 89 0.01 10.63 -5.31
C GLY A 89 1.38 10.90 -5.92
N THR A 90 1.72 10.09 -6.91
CA THR A 90 2.94 10.18 -7.73
C THR A 90 2.86 11.28 -8.80
N GLY A 91 1.68 11.87 -9.00
CA GLY A 91 1.41 12.79 -10.11
C GLY A 91 0.99 12.09 -11.40
N ASN A 92 0.95 10.74 -11.39
CA ASN A 92 0.44 9.92 -12.47
C ASN A 92 -0.77 9.11 -11.98
N GLY A 93 -1.96 9.42 -12.51
CA GLY A 93 -3.20 8.77 -12.08
C GLY A 93 -3.22 7.25 -12.26
N ALA A 94 -2.64 6.73 -13.34
CA ALA A 94 -2.58 5.30 -13.59
C ALA A 94 -1.67 4.58 -12.57
N LEU A 95 -0.53 5.19 -12.22
CA LEU A 95 0.35 4.67 -11.17
C LEU A 95 -0.31 4.75 -9.78
N ASP A 96 -1.03 5.84 -9.49
CA ASP A 96 -1.75 6.02 -8.22
C ASP A 96 -2.89 4.99 -8.06
N ASP A 97 -3.59 4.66 -9.15
CA ASP A 97 -4.61 3.62 -9.18
C ASP A 97 -4.01 2.21 -8.99
N LEU A 98 -2.86 1.93 -9.63
CA LEU A 98 -2.12 0.70 -9.41
C LEU A 98 -1.70 0.55 -7.94
N ILE A 99 -1.06 1.57 -7.37
CA ILE A 99 -0.63 1.58 -5.98
C ILE A 99 -1.83 1.33 -5.06
N SER A 100 -2.93 2.06 -5.28
CA SER A 100 -4.15 1.92 -4.48
C SER A 100 -4.72 0.50 -4.54
N CYS A 101 -4.74 -0.09 -5.72
CA CYS A 101 -5.24 -1.45 -5.91
C CYS A 101 -4.33 -2.50 -5.25
N VAL A 102 -3.00 -2.38 -5.41
CA VAL A 102 -2.02 -3.30 -4.83
C VAL A 102 -2.02 -3.23 -3.31
N VAL A 103 -2.05 -2.03 -2.74
CA VAL A 103 -2.19 -1.83 -1.28
C VAL A 103 -3.47 -2.49 -0.78
N ARG A 104 -4.61 -2.24 -1.42
CA ARG A 104 -5.89 -2.83 -1.01
C ARG A 104 -5.88 -4.35 -1.03
N GLN A 105 -5.28 -4.96 -2.06
CA GLN A 105 -5.32 -6.41 -2.25
C GLN A 105 -4.26 -7.17 -1.45
N ARG A 106 -3.07 -6.60 -1.26
CA ARG A 106 -1.91 -7.32 -0.74
C ARG A 106 -1.47 -6.87 0.66
N LEU A 107 -1.76 -5.63 1.06
CA LEU A 107 -1.41 -5.17 2.40
C LEU A 107 -2.40 -5.71 3.43
N ARG A 108 -1.86 -6.30 4.49
CA ARG A 108 -2.59 -6.71 5.68
C ARG A 108 -2.02 -5.99 6.89
N LEU A 109 -2.93 -5.50 7.73
CA LEU A 109 -2.60 -4.72 8.93
C LEU A 109 -3.07 -5.47 10.17
N GLN A 110 -2.45 -5.20 11.30
CA GLN A 110 -3.11 -5.42 12.57
C GLN A 110 -4.26 -4.41 12.65
N PRO A 111 -5.50 -4.85 12.90
CA PRO A 111 -6.64 -3.94 12.93
C PRO A 111 -6.49 -2.94 14.08
N ALA A 112 -7.11 -1.78 13.90
CA ALA A 112 -7.35 -0.88 15.02
C ALA A 112 -8.29 -1.54 16.03
N SER A 113 -8.19 -1.15 17.29
CA SER A 113 -9.05 -1.67 18.35
C SER A 113 -9.45 -0.59 19.34
N SER A 114 -10.64 -0.72 19.90
CA SER A 114 -11.14 0.09 21.01
C SER A 114 -11.60 -0.85 22.11
N ALA A 115 -11.16 -0.63 23.35
CA ALA A 115 -11.35 -1.56 24.46
C ALA A 115 -10.96 -3.02 24.13
N GLY A 116 -9.94 -3.23 23.29
CA GLY A 116 -9.47 -4.56 22.86
C GLY A 116 -10.33 -5.24 21.79
N VAL A 117 -11.38 -4.57 21.28
CA VAL A 117 -12.23 -5.10 20.21
C VAL A 117 -11.80 -4.48 18.87
N PRO A 118 -11.50 -5.29 17.83
CA PRO A 118 -11.18 -4.78 16.50
C PRO A 118 -12.33 -3.93 15.91
N GLN A 119 -12.00 -2.78 15.32
CA GLN A 119 -13.00 -1.86 14.77
C GLN A 119 -12.67 -1.42 13.35
N LEU A 120 -13.74 -1.17 12.59
CA LEU A 120 -13.67 -0.51 11.30
C LEU A 120 -13.28 0.95 11.49
N THR A 121 -12.27 1.42 10.76
CA THR A 121 -11.82 2.82 10.84
C THR A 121 -11.26 3.32 9.51
N ASP A 122 -11.51 4.58 9.18
CA ASP A 122 -10.90 5.31 8.06
C ASP A 122 -10.10 6.55 8.53
N ALA A 123 -9.80 6.59 9.83
CA ALA A 123 -9.13 7.68 10.51
C ALA A 123 -7.61 7.67 10.31
N PHE A 124 -7.07 6.88 9.37
CA PHE A 124 -5.63 6.68 9.22
C PHE A 124 -5.16 6.90 7.77
N ILE A 125 -3.94 7.42 7.69
CA ILE A 125 -3.17 7.64 6.47
C ILE A 125 -2.01 6.66 6.49
N LEU A 126 -1.93 5.85 5.45
CA LEU A 126 -0.76 5.05 5.12
C LEU A 126 0.24 5.90 4.36
N GLU A 127 1.46 5.96 4.88
CA GLU A 127 2.60 6.54 4.18
C GLU A 127 3.35 5.39 3.51
N ALA A 128 3.68 5.56 2.23
CA ALA A 128 4.44 4.58 1.48
C ALA A 128 5.45 5.24 0.54
N GLN A 129 6.52 4.51 0.26
CA GLN A 129 7.53 4.88 -0.72
C GLN A 129 7.44 3.94 -1.92
N ILE A 130 7.51 4.53 -3.11
CA ILE A 130 7.58 3.79 -4.36
C ILE A 130 9.06 3.64 -4.74
N GLN A 131 9.49 2.41 -4.97
CA GLN A 131 10.86 2.04 -5.34
C GLN A 131 10.85 1.27 -6.66
N PHE A 132 11.93 1.33 -7.43
CA PHE A 132 12.06 0.69 -8.75
C PHE A 132 13.43 0.05 -8.91
#